data_AF-A0A3M1A9A7-F1
#
_entry.id   AF-A0A3M1A9A7-F1
#
_cell.length_a   1.000
_cell.length_b   1.000
_cell.length_c   1.000
_cell.angle_alpha   90.00
_cell.angle_beta   90.00
_cell.angle_gamma   90.00
#
_symmetry.space_group_name_H-M   'P 1'
#
loop_
_entity.id
_entity.type
_entity.pdbx_description
1 polymer ?
#
loop_
_entity_poly.entity_id
_entity_poly.type
_entity_poly.pdbx_seq_one_letter_code
_entity_poly.pdbx_strand_id
1 'polypeptide(L)'
;MSTVGKNRSEQAFERVLFASRWLLAPVYLGLAVLLLLLLVVFLRDLLGYLPRALTLPYQDAILVTLTLIDLALVANLVVIVIFSGYENFVSKFDLGPRDDRPTWMGKIDFSGLKIKLIGSMVGISGIDLLKRFMEIGREHANVSWEELKWLITLHLVFVVSGVLLAAMDWLKERASPHH
;
A
#
# COMPACT_ATOMS: atom_id res chain seq x y z
N MET A 1 -35.28 -10.08 -34.75
CA MET A 1 -34.88 -11.50 -34.77
C MET A 1 -33.51 -11.59 -35.45
N SER A 2 -32.43 -11.64 -34.67
CA SER A 2 -31.09 -12.05 -35.14
C SER A 2 -30.18 -12.25 -33.93
N THR A 3 -30.25 -13.44 -33.33
CA THR A 3 -29.24 -13.92 -32.39
C THR A 3 -27.96 -14.19 -33.19
N VAL A 4 -27.07 -13.19 -33.24
CA VAL A 4 -25.72 -13.38 -33.76
C VAL A 4 -25.01 -14.40 -32.86
N GLY A 5 -24.66 -15.56 -33.40
CA GLY A 5 -24.02 -16.62 -32.64
C GLY A 5 -22.63 -16.18 -32.17
N LYS A 6 -22.44 -16.01 -30.86
CA LYS A 6 -21.12 -15.75 -30.24
C LYS A 6 -20.11 -16.82 -30.66
N ASN A 7 -18.96 -16.42 -31.19
CA ASN A 7 -17.92 -17.34 -31.65
C ASN A 7 -17.33 -18.14 -30.48
N ARG A 8 -16.98 -19.42 -30.68
CA ARG A 8 -16.41 -20.30 -29.62
C ARG A 8 -15.15 -19.70 -28.95
N SER A 9 -14.38 -18.90 -29.69
CA SER A 9 -13.20 -18.18 -29.20
C SER A 9 -13.56 -17.04 -28.22
N GLU A 10 -14.65 -16.30 -28.47
CA GLU A 10 -15.14 -15.26 -27.57
C GLU A 10 -15.63 -15.88 -26.25
N GLN A 11 -16.34 -17.00 -26.32
CA GLN A 11 -16.82 -17.71 -25.13
C GLN A 11 -15.66 -18.31 -24.30
N ALA A 12 -14.60 -18.79 -24.95
CA ALA A 12 -13.40 -19.28 -24.28
C ALA A 12 -12.62 -18.12 -23.62
N PHE A 13 -12.49 -16.99 -24.30
CA PHE A 13 -11.84 -15.79 -23.76
C PHE A 13 -12.62 -15.22 -22.56
N GLU A 14 -13.95 -15.13 -22.65
CA GLU A 14 -14.81 -14.74 -21.53
C GLU A 14 -14.61 -15.68 -20.34
N ARG A 15 -14.61 -17.01 -20.54
CA ARG A 15 -14.38 -17.98 -19.45
C ARG A 15 -13.01 -17.83 -18.79
N VAL A 16 -11.95 -17.61 -19.57
CA VAL A 16 -10.59 -17.39 -19.02
C VAL A 16 -10.54 -16.09 -18.21
N LEU A 17 -11.18 -15.03 -18.71
CA LEU A 17 -11.29 -13.75 -18.00
C LEU A 17 -12.12 -13.85 -16.71
N PHE A 18 -13.16 -14.68 -16.69
CA PHE A 18 -13.93 -14.96 -15.47
C PHE A 18 -13.14 -15.85 -14.50
N ALA A 19 -12.38 -16.83 -15.00
CA ALA A 19 -11.56 -17.73 -14.18
C ALA A 19 -10.37 -17.00 -13.52
N SER A 20 -9.80 -15.97 -14.15
CA SER A 20 -8.71 -15.18 -13.56
C SER A 20 -9.09 -14.48 -12.24
N ARG A 21 -10.39 -14.37 -11.92
CA ARG A 21 -10.87 -13.89 -10.61
C ARG A 21 -10.46 -14.83 -9.47
N TRP A 22 -10.51 -16.14 -9.69
CA TRP A 22 -10.12 -17.13 -8.68
C TRP A 22 -8.61 -17.10 -8.39
N LEU A 23 -7.81 -16.51 -9.28
CA LEU A 23 -6.38 -16.28 -9.02
C LEU A 23 -6.15 -15.23 -7.93
N LEU A 24 -7.08 -14.28 -7.75
CA LEU A 24 -6.95 -13.22 -6.75
C LEU A 24 -7.36 -13.67 -5.34
N ALA A 25 -8.27 -14.64 -5.22
CA ALA A 25 -8.71 -15.18 -3.92
C ALA A 25 -7.54 -15.68 -3.04
N PRO A 26 -6.61 -16.53 -3.52
CA PRO A 26 -5.46 -16.96 -2.73
C PRO A 26 -4.48 -15.83 -2.42
N VAL A 27 -4.37 -14.80 -3.28
CA VAL A 27 -3.54 -13.63 -3.02
C VAL A 27 -4.10 -12.84 -1.82
N TYR A 28 -5.40 -12.55 -1.80
CA TYR A 28 -6.01 -11.84 -0.66
C TYR A 28 -5.99 -12.67 0.63
N LEU A 29 -6.14 -13.99 0.53
CA LEU A 29 -5.94 -14.88 1.68
C LEU A 29 -4.50 -14.79 2.21
N GLY A 30 -3.51 -14.80 1.31
CA GLY A 30 -2.09 -14.60 1.67
C GLY A 30 -1.85 -13.25 2.35
N LEU A 31 -2.46 -12.17 1.86
CA LEU A 31 -2.37 -10.85 2.49
C LEU A 31 -3.04 -10.80 3.88
N ALA A 32 -4.16 -11.51 4.08
CA ALA A 32 -4.79 -11.63 5.39
C ALA A 32 -3.90 -12.40 6.38
N VAL A 33 -3.26 -13.49 5.94
CA VAL A 33 -2.27 -14.22 6.73
C VAL A 33 -1.06 -13.33 7.05
N LEU A 34 -0.59 -12.54 6.09
CA LEU A 34 0.48 -11.56 6.30
C LEU A 34 0.10 -10.53 7.37
N LEU A 35 -1.12 -10.00 7.37
CA LEU A 35 -1.59 -9.11 8.44
C LEU A 35 -1.55 -9.76 9.82
N LEU A 36 -1.97 -11.03 9.93
CA LEU A 36 -1.88 -11.77 11.19
C LEU A 36 -0.42 -11.94 11.63
N LEU A 37 0.49 -12.23 10.70
CA LEU A 37 1.91 -12.33 10.99
C LEU A 37 2.49 -10.99 11.49
N LEU A 38 2.16 -9.89 10.83
CA LEU A 38 2.58 -8.55 11.26
C LEU A 38 2.04 -8.21 12.66
N LEU A 39 0.78 -8.57 12.96
CA LEU A 39 0.19 -8.41 14.29
C LEU A 39 0.96 -9.21 15.34
N VAL A 40 1.32 -10.46 15.05
CA VAL A 40 2.11 -11.30 15.97
C VAL A 40 3.49 -10.68 16.23
N VAL A 41 4.17 -10.19 15.19
CA VAL A 41 5.46 -9.50 15.35
C VAL A 41 5.30 -8.24 16.19
N PHE A 42 4.25 -7.45 15.94
CA PHE A 42 3.96 -6.23 16.69
C PHE A 42 3.74 -6.51 18.18
N LEU A 43 2.90 -7.50 18.49
CA LEU A 43 2.62 -7.90 19.87
C LEU A 43 3.87 -8.47 20.55
N ARG A 44 4.64 -9.30 19.84
CA ARG A 44 5.90 -9.85 20.36
C ARG A 44 6.87 -8.73 20.75
N ASP A 45 7.09 -7.76 19.88
CA ASP A 45 8.02 -6.66 20.13
C ASP A 45 7.49 -5.76 21.25
N LEU A 46 6.22 -5.36 21.19
CA LEU A 46 5.58 -4.55 22.22
C LEU A 46 5.68 -5.18 23.61
N LEU A 47 5.31 -6.46 23.73
CA LEU A 47 5.38 -7.20 25.00
C LEU A 47 6.83 -7.45 25.43
N GLY A 48 7.77 -7.57 24.49
CA GLY A 48 9.20 -7.70 24.78
C GLY A 48 9.80 -6.43 25.42
N TYR A 49 9.35 -5.25 24.99
CA TYR A 49 9.84 -3.97 25.52
C TYR A 49 9.09 -3.49 26.77
N LEU A 50 7.85 -3.91 26.98
CA LEU A 50 7.00 -3.46 28.08
C LEU A 50 7.66 -3.55 29.48
N PRO A 51 8.37 -4.64 29.86
CA PRO A 51 9.00 -4.74 31.18
C PRO A 51 10.13 -3.73 31.40
N ARG A 52 10.72 -3.19 30.32
CA ARG A 52 11.81 -2.22 30.37
C ARG A 52 11.35 -0.79 30.12
N ALA A 53 10.05 -0.57 29.88
CA ALA A 53 9.53 0.73 29.44
C ALA A 53 9.88 1.89 30.39
N LEU A 54 9.99 1.63 31.69
CA LEU A 54 10.32 2.65 32.70
C LEU A 54 11.82 2.87 32.90
N THR A 55 12.67 1.98 32.39
CA THR A 55 14.13 2.01 32.59
C THR A 55 14.91 2.20 31.29
N LEU A 56 14.22 2.17 30.14
CA LEU A 56 14.83 2.42 28.84
C LEU A 56 15.34 3.86 28.75
N PRO A 57 16.58 4.08 28.26
CA PRO A 57 17.04 5.40 27.89
C PRO A 57 16.10 6.06 26.88
N TYR A 58 15.96 7.38 26.97
CA TYR A 58 15.04 8.16 26.12
C TYR A 58 15.24 7.88 24.62
N GLN A 59 16.49 7.79 24.17
CA GLN A 59 16.82 7.52 22.77
C GLN A 59 16.36 6.13 22.32
N ASP A 60 16.52 5.11 23.17
CA ASP A 60 16.10 3.74 22.86
C ASP A 60 14.58 3.61 22.86
N ALA A 61 13.88 4.31 23.76
CA ALA A 61 12.43 4.41 23.75
C ALA A 61 11.89 5.00 22.43
N ILE A 62 12.59 6.00 21.85
CA ILE A 62 12.25 6.53 20.53
C ILE A 62 12.44 5.47 19.44
N LEU A 63 13.55 4.74 19.40
CA LEU A 63 13.80 3.74 18.35
C LEU A 63 12.80 2.59 18.38
N VAL A 64 12.45 2.12 19.59
CA VAL A 64 11.42 1.11 19.79
C VAL A 64 10.10 1.63 19.24
N THR A 65 9.74 2.86 19.59
CA THR A 65 8.53 3.53 19.08
C THR A 65 8.54 3.62 17.55
N LEU A 66 9.63 4.07 16.94
CA LEU A 66 9.78 4.17 15.48
C LEU A 66 9.63 2.80 14.80
N THR A 67 10.18 1.75 15.41
CA THR A 67 10.07 0.37 14.90
C THR A 67 8.64 -0.14 14.95
N LEU A 68 7.91 0.12 16.05
CA LEU A 68 6.50 -0.26 16.17
C LEU A 68 5.59 0.55 15.21
N ILE A 69 5.87 1.84 15.02
CA ILE A 69 5.15 2.68 14.05
C ILE A 69 5.38 2.16 12.63
N ASP A 70 6.61 1.82 12.26
CA ASP A 70 6.92 1.27 10.93
C ASP A 70 6.11 0.01 10.64
N LEU A 71 6.08 -0.93 11.60
CA LEU A 71 5.30 -2.15 11.46
C LEU A 71 3.79 -1.88 11.31
N ALA A 72 3.26 -0.89 12.02
CA ALA A 72 1.88 -0.46 11.89
C ALA A 72 1.59 0.19 10.53
N LEU A 73 2.52 0.98 9.98
CA LEU A 73 2.40 1.56 8.64
C LEU A 73 2.40 0.50 7.54
N VAL A 74 3.25 -0.52 7.65
CA VAL A 74 3.24 -1.68 6.74
C VAL A 74 1.91 -2.42 6.82
N ALA A 75 1.38 -2.66 8.02
CA ALA A 75 0.07 -3.29 8.17
C ALA A 75 -1.05 -2.45 7.53
N ASN A 76 -1.03 -1.13 7.71
CA ASN A 76 -1.99 -0.22 7.07
C ASN A 76 -1.89 -0.27 5.54
N LEU A 77 -0.67 -0.35 4.99
CA LEU A 77 -0.46 -0.52 3.56
C LEU A 77 -1.10 -1.81 3.04
N VAL A 78 -0.91 -2.93 3.74
CA VAL A 78 -1.52 -4.21 3.37
C VAL A 78 -3.05 -4.12 3.40
N VAL A 79 -3.62 -3.47 4.42
CA VAL A 79 -5.08 -3.24 4.51
C VAL A 79 -5.59 -2.44 3.31
N ILE A 80 -4.92 -1.35 2.93
CA ILE A 80 -5.28 -0.54 1.75
C ILE A 80 -5.27 -1.41 0.49
N VAL A 81 -4.25 -2.26 0.32
CA VAL A 81 -4.14 -3.17 -0.83
C VAL A 81 -5.27 -4.19 -0.86
N ILE A 82 -5.63 -4.80 0.29
CA ILE A 82 -6.74 -5.76 0.37
C ILE A 82 -8.06 -5.09 -0.01
N PHE A 83 -8.41 -3.95 0.60
CA PHE A 83 -9.68 -3.28 0.34
C PHE A 83 -9.77 -2.75 -1.08
N SER A 84 -8.70 -2.15 -1.59
CA SER A 84 -8.62 -1.70 -2.98
C SER A 84 -8.76 -2.86 -3.97
N GLY A 85 -8.06 -3.96 -3.72
CA GLY A 85 -8.16 -5.15 -4.56
C GLY A 85 -9.56 -5.76 -4.54
N TYR A 86 -10.19 -5.83 -3.37
CA TYR A 86 -11.55 -6.31 -3.22
C TYR A 86 -12.57 -5.40 -3.95
N GLU A 87 -12.48 -4.09 -3.80
CA GLU A 87 -13.36 -3.13 -4.46
C GLU A 87 -13.22 -3.16 -5.99
N ASN A 88 -11.99 -3.27 -6.50
CA ASN A 88 -11.74 -3.23 -7.94
C ASN A 88 -12.11 -4.53 -8.67
N PHE A 89 -12.01 -5.69 -8.00
CA PHE A 89 -12.14 -7.00 -8.66
C PHE A 89 -13.27 -7.90 -8.16
N VAL A 90 -13.78 -7.68 -6.94
CA VAL A 90 -14.81 -8.53 -6.33
C VAL A 90 -16.16 -7.80 -6.22
N SER A 91 -16.19 -6.57 -5.70
CA SER A 91 -17.47 -5.88 -5.41
C SER A 91 -18.23 -5.42 -6.66
N LYS A 92 -17.54 -5.07 -7.75
CA LYS A 92 -18.15 -4.50 -8.97
C LYS A 92 -18.87 -5.51 -9.88
N PHE A 93 -18.90 -6.79 -9.51
CA PHE A 93 -19.44 -7.85 -10.37
C PHE A 93 -20.63 -8.62 -9.76
N ASP A 94 -21.13 -8.22 -8.60
CA ASP A 94 -22.31 -8.83 -7.96
C ASP A 94 -23.62 -8.07 -8.28
N LEU A 95 -23.70 -7.50 -9.48
CA LEU A 95 -24.93 -6.94 -10.04
C LEU A 95 -25.56 -8.01 -10.92
N GLY A 96 -26.68 -8.56 -10.46
CA GLY A 96 -27.45 -9.64 -11.10
C GLY A 96 -27.96 -9.34 -12.52
N PRO A 97 -28.69 -10.28 -13.13
CA PRO A 97 -28.94 -10.31 -14.56
C PRO A 97 -29.96 -9.24 -14.96
N ARG A 98 -29.46 -8.11 -15.47
CA ARG A 98 -30.12 -7.35 -16.53
C ARG A 98 -29.07 -6.94 -17.55
N ASP A 99 -29.40 -7.26 -18.79
CA ASP A 99 -28.85 -6.72 -20.03
C ASP A 99 -28.48 -5.24 -19.87
N ASP A 100 -27.45 -4.80 -20.58
CA ASP A 100 -26.91 -3.44 -20.65
C ASP A 100 -25.75 -3.17 -19.67
N ARG A 101 -24.51 -3.51 -20.07
CA ARG A 101 -23.30 -2.91 -19.46
C ARG A 101 -23.19 -1.44 -19.92
N PRO A 102 -23.50 -0.45 -19.08
CA PRO A 102 -23.52 0.98 -19.43
C PRO A 102 -22.14 1.65 -19.34
N THR A 103 -22.02 2.85 -19.90
CA THR A 103 -20.82 3.70 -20.06
C THR A 103 -20.10 4.13 -18.76
N TRP A 104 -20.49 3.61 -17.58
CA TRP A 104 -19.90 3.89 -16.25
C TRP A 104 -18.63 3.10 -15.92
N MET A 105 -18.00 2.45 -16.90
CA MET A 105 -16.59 2.01 -16.78
C MET A 105 -15.62 3.21 -16.57
N GLY A 106 -16.15 4.44 -16.58
CA GLY A 106 -15.47 5.69 -16.28
C GLY A 106 -15.38 6.03 -14.79
N LYS A 107 -14.16 6.41 -14.39
CA LYS A 107 -13.70 6.89 -13.07
C LYS A 107 -13.62 5.85 -11.97
N ILE A 108 -12.77 4.83 -12.20
CA ILE A 108 -12.09 4.22 -11.06
C ILE A 108 -11.20 5.30 -10.44
N ASP A 109 -11.44 5.66 -9.17
CA ASP A 109 -10.61 6.58 -8.38
C ASP A 109 -9.27 5.93 -8.00
N PHE A 110 -8.49 5.62 -9.03
CA PHE A 110 -7.11 5.19 -8.86
C PHE A 110 -6.23 6.31 -8.31
N SER A 111 -6.65 7.58 -8.40
CA SER A 111 -5.90 8.74 -7.91
C SER A 111 -5.82 8.75 -6.39
N GLY A 112 -6.96 8.68 -5.70
CA GLY A 112 -6.99 8.67 -4.24
C GLY A 112 -6.23 7.50 -3.64
N LEU A 113 -6.29 6.32 -4.29
CA LEU A 113 -5.51 5.16 -3.89
C LEU A 113 -4.00 5.36 -4.08
N LYS A 114 -3.56 5.86 -5.24
CA LYS A 114 -2.14 6.08 -5.55
C LYS A 114 -1.48 7.04 -4.56
N ILE A 115 -2.16 8.14 -4.24
CA ILE A 115 -1.65 9.14 -3.29
C ILE A 115 -1.50 8.52 -1.89
N LYS A 116 -2.47 7.73 -1.43
CA LYS A 116 -2.38 7.04 -0.12
C LYS A 116 -1.21 6.06 -0.05
N LEU A 117 -0.99 5.28 -1.12
CA LEU A 117 0.14 4.34 -1.19
C LEU A 117 1.49 5.05 -1.11
N ILE A 118 1.66 6.13 -1.88
CA ILE A 118 2.91 6.89 -1.91
C ILE A 118 3.13 7.65 -0.61
N GLY A 119 2.08 8.21 -0.02
CA GLY A 119 2.15 8.84 1.31
C GLY A 119 2.69 7.88 2.37
N SER A 120 2.19 6.64 2.39
CA SER A 120 2.70 5.59 3.29
C SER A 120 4.16 5.25 3.02
N MET A 121 4.57 5.13 1.75
CA MET A 121 5.96 4.84 1.36
C MET A 121 6.93 5.95 1.78
N VAL A 122 6.57 7.22 1.54
CA VAL A 122 7.34 8.39 1.96
C VAL A 122 7.47 8.42 3.48
N GLY A 123 6.37 8.18 4.22
CA GLY A 123 6.38 8.13 5.68
C GLY A 123 7.30 7.05 6.24
N ILE A 124 7.20 5.82 5.73
CA ILE A 124 8.07 4.68 6.13
C ILE A 124 9.54 5.04 5.90
N SER A 125 9.89 5.53 4.71
CA SER A 125 11.29 5.90 4.40
C SER A 125 11.82 7.04 5.28
N GLY A 126 10.96 7.99 5.69
CA GLY A 126 11.35 9.06 6.60
C GLY A 126 11.61 8.56 8.04
N ILE A 127 10.81 7.60 8.50
CA ILE A 127 11.02 6.93 9.81
C ILE A 127 12.34 6.17 9.83
N ASP A 128 12.66 5.44 8.76
CA ASP A 128 13.93 4.71 8.65
C ASP A 128 15.13 5.67 8.66
N LEU A 129 15.04 6.77 7.91
CA LEU A 129 16.08 7.81 7.91
C LEU A 129 16.28 8.42 9.31
N LEU A 130 15.20 8.71 10.04
CA LEU A 130 15.26 9.22 11.40
C LEU A 130 15.90 8.20 12.35
N LYS A 131 15.56 6.91 12.21
CA LYS A 131 16.15 5.82 12.99
C LYS A 131 17.66 5.74 12.78
N ARG A 132 18.13 5.78 11.53
CA ARG A 132 19.56 5.78 11.21
C ARG A 132 20.27 7.03 11.72
N PHE A 133 19.63 8.19 11.62
CA PHE A 133 20.19 9.43 12.16
C PHE A 133 20.39 9.34 13.68
N MET A 134 19.44 8.77 14.42
CA MET A 134 19.52 8.55 15.87
C MET A 134 20.58 7.51 16.27
N GLU A 135 21.10 6.72 15.34
CA GLU A 135 22.22 5.80 15.58
C GLU A 135 23.57 6.51 15.44
N ILE A 136 23.64 7.63 14.71
CA ILE A 136 24.87 8.42 14.53
C ILE A 136 25.31 8.99 15.89
N GLY A 137 26.56 8.70 16.27
CA GLY A 137 27.16 9.19 17.53
C GLY A 137 27.13 8.20 18.69
N ARG A 138 26.64 6.96 18.49
CA ARG A 138 26.79 5.88 19.48
C ARG A 138 28.14 5.16 19.33
N GLU A 139 28.70 4.71 20.45
CA GLU A 139 30.00 4.00 20.51
C GLU A 139 30.11 2.78 19.58
N HIS A 140 28.99 2.17 19.21
CA HIS A 140 28.91 1.00 18.33
C HIS A 140 28.13 1.27 17.03
N ALA A 141 28.03 2.53 16.61
CA ALA A 141 27.32 2.90 15.40
C ALA A 141 28.07 2.39 14.15
N ASN A 142 27.58 1.30 13.55
CA ASN A 142 28.05 0.82 12.25
C ASN A 142 27.28 1.51 11.10
N VAL A 143 27.14 2.83 11.15
CA VAL A 143 26.45 3.60 10.11
C VAL A 143 27.46 3.98 9.04
N SER A 144 27.39 3.31 7.90
CA SER A 144 28.21 3.69 6.74
C SER A 144 27.71 5.02 6.17
N TRP A 145 28.63 5.94 5.88
CA TRP A 145 28.32 7.19 5.18
C TRP A 145 27.68 6.94 3.81
N GLU A 146 28.03 5.81 3.16
CA GLU A 146 27.45 5.41 1.89
C GLU A 146 25.99 4.96 2.05
N GLU A 147 25.69 4.18 3.09
CA GLU A 147 24.33 3.74 3.41
C GLU A 147 23.42 4.94 3.69
N LEU A 148 23.88 5.89 4.51
CA LEU A 148 23.13 7.09 4.84
C LEU A 148 22.85 7.95 3.59
N LYS A 149 23.83 8.10 2.68
CA LYS A 149 23.63 8.79 1.41
C LYS A 149 22.56 8.14 0.56
N TRP A 150 22.55 6.82 0.47
CA TRP A 150 21.54 6.10 -0.31
C TRP A 150 20.15 6.23 0.30
N LEU A 151 20.03 6.17 1.62
CA LEU A 151 18.75 6.38 2.31
C LEU A 151 18.21 7.80 2.08
N ILE A 152 19.05 8.83 2.20
CA ILE A 152 18.66 10.22 1.90
C ILE A 152 18.24 10.34 0.43
N THR A 153 19.02 9.78 -0.49
CA THR A 153 18.75 9.85 -1.93
C THR A 153 17.42 9.19 -2.27
N LEU A 154 17.16 7.98 -1.76
CA LEU A 154 15.90 7.26 -1.98
C LEU A 154 14.72 8.01 -1.37
N HIS A 155 14.85 8.56 -0.16
CA HIS A 155 13.80 9.34 0.46
C HIS A 155 13.44 10.56 -0.39
N LEU A 156 14.43 11.29 -0.89
CA LEU A 156 14.21 12.43 -1.78
C LEU A 156 13.51 12.00 -3.09
N VAL A 157 13.87 10.85 -3.67
CA VAL A 157 13.19 10.30 -4.84
C VAL A 157 11.71 10.01 -4.56
N PHE A 158 11.38 9.43 -3.40
CA PHE A 158 9.99 9.17 -3.02
C PHE A 158 9.21 10.46 -2.78
N VAL A 159 9.80 11.45 -2.09
CA VAL A 159 9.18 12.76 -1.85
C VAL A 159 8.89 13.46 -3.19
N VAL A 160 9.88 13.55 -4.07
CA VAL A 160 9.72 14.17 -5.39
C VAL A 160 8.66 13.43 -6.21
N SER A 161 8.67 12.10 -6.23
CA SER A 161 7.67 11.29 -6.94
C SER A 161 6.25 11.53 -6.41
N GLY A 162 6.09 11.63 -5.09
CA GLY A 162 4.81 11.93 -4.46
C GLY A 162 4.29 13.34 -4.78
N VAL A 163 5.17 14.34 -4.74
CA VAL A 163 4.83 15.72 -5.11
C VAL A 163 4.42 15.80 -6.58
N LEU A 164 5.16 15.16 -7.49
CA LEU A 164 4.83 15.13 -8.92
C LEU A 164 3.47 14.48 -9.18
N LEU A 165 3.14 13.39 -8.48
CA LEU A 165 1.84 12.73 -8.62
C LEU A 165 0.69 13.57 -8.07
N ALA A 166 0.88 14.21 -6.91
CA ALA A 166 -0.10 15.16 -6.38
C ALA A 166 -0.31 16.36 -7.33
N ALA A 167 0.78 16.87 -7.93
CA ALA A 167 0.71 17.96 -8.91
C ALA A 167 -0.03 17.55 -10.19
N MET A 168 0.20 16.34 -10.71
CA MET A 168 -0.52 15.82 -11.87
C MET A 168 -2.02 15.68 -11.60
N ASP A 169 -2.40 15.20 -10.42
CA ASP A 169 -3.82 15.05 -10.06
C ASP A 169 -4.50 16.41 -9.91
N TRP A 170 -3.83 17.37 -9.26
CA TRP A 170 -4.30 18.76 -9.18
C TRP A 170 -4.45 19.44 -10.55
N LEU A 171 -3.52 19.19 -11.48
CA LEU A 171 -3.61 19.68 -12.86
C LEU A 171 -4.82 19.08 -13.59
N LYS A 172 -5.10 17.79 -13.42
CA LYS A 172 -6.27 17.12 -14.05
C LYS A 172 -7.60 17.65 -13.53
N GLU A 173 -7.68 17.93 -12.23
CA GLU A 173 -8.87 18.55 -11.63
C GLU A 173 -9.11 19.94 -12.21
N ARG A 174 -8.07 20.75 -12.36
CA ARG A 174 -8.16 22.08 -12.99
C ARG A 174 -8.46 22.04 -14.49
N ALA A 175 -8.00 21.01 -15.19
CA ALA A 175 -8.22 20.84 -16.62
C ALA A 175 -9.60 20.27 -16.98
N SER A 176 -10.35 19.76 -16.01
CA SER A 176 -11.74 19.32 -16.20
C SER A 176 -12.68 20.52 -15.94
N PRO A 177 -13.30 21.13 -16.97
CA PRO A 177 -14.28 22.17 -16.74
C PRO A 177 -15.48 21.56 -16.00
N HIS A 178 -15.96 22.23 -14.96
CA HIS A 178 -17.25 21.91 -14.35
C HIS A 178 -18.36 22.00 -15.42
N HIS A 179 -18.82 20.84 -15.88
CA HIS A 179 -20.11 20.64 -16.54
C HIS A 179 -20.87 19.57 -15.78
#